data_AF-A0A4Y2UB62-F1
#
_entry.id   AF-A0A4Y2UB62-F1
#
_cell.length_a   1.000
_cell.length_b   1.000
_cell.length_c   1.000
_cell.angle_alpha   90.00
_cell.angle_beta   90.00
_cell.angle_gamma   90.00
#
_symmetry.space_group_name_H-M   'P 1'
#
loop_
_entity.id
_entity.type
_entity.pdbx_description
1 polymer ?
#
loop_
_entity_poly.entity_id
_entity_poly.type
_entity_poly.pdbx_seq_one_letter_code
_entity_poly.pdbx_strand_id
1 'polypeptide(L)'
;MQLLDMKNKDLWSGKFTELKSQLEELEVQKCMHIAQRKWTALKEIPRVEALIFGSWNCLPECYSEEKKLAYGVLMIIGSPYSCEQAFSCIKIIKSKVRSQLTNENLESGLKIKTTSYNPDLIKLQKA
;
A
#
# COMPACT_ATOMS: atom_id res chain seq x y z
N MET A 1 -26.34 -9.68 -18.32
CA MET A 1 -25.76 -11.00 -17.97
C MET A 1 -24.72 -10.90 -16.86
N GLN A 2 -23.87 -9.86 -16.83
CA GLN A 2 -22.71 -9.74 -15.93
C GLN A 2 -23.04 -9.66 -14.41
N LEU A 3 -24.06 -8.90 -14.01
CA LEU A 3 -24.53 -8.85 -12.61
C LEU A 3 -25.14 -10.17 -12.10
N LEU A 4 -25.66 -11.02 -13.00
CA LEU A 4 -26.16 -12.36 -12.64
C LEU A 4 -24.99 -13.31 -12.37
N ASP A 5 -23.86 -13.12 -13.04
CA ASP A 5 -22.64 -13.90 -12.80
C ASP A 5 -21.94 -13.49 -11.50
N MET A 6 -22.12 -12.26 -11.01
CA MET A 6 -21.77 -11.89 -9.62
C MET A 6 -22.54 -12.69 -8.57
N LYS A 7 -23.72 -13.22 -8.91
CA LYS A 7 -24.49 -14.12 -8.05
C LYS A 7 -23.90 -15.54 -8.02
N ASN A 8 -22.99 -15.87 -8.95
CA ASN A 8 -22.26 -17.12 -8.97
C ASN A 8 -21.19 -17.12 -7.87
N LYS A 9 -21.66 -17.41 -6.65
CA LYS A 9 -20.92 -17.32 -5.39
C LYS A 9 -19.60 -18.08 -5.43
N ASP A 10 -19.53 -19.20 -6.14
CA ASP A 10 -18.37 -20.10 -6.12
C ASP A 10 -17.18 -19.54 -6.91
N LEU A 11 -17.43 -18.89 -8.05
CA LEU A 11 -16.38 -18.24 -8.84
C LEU A 11 -15.76 -17.06 -8.07
N TRP A 12 -16.60 -16.17 -7.56
CA TRP A 12 -16.14 -14.96 -6.88
C TRP A 12 -15.56 -15.26 -5.51
N SER A 13 -16.13 -16.18 -4.74
CA SER A 13 -15.56 -16.59 -3.46
C SER A 13 -14.17 -17.19 -3.62
N GLY A 14 -13.93 -18.01 -4.66
CA GLY A 14 -12.60 -18.52 -4.96
C GLY A 14 -11.60 -17.40 -5.26
N LYS A 15 -11.97 -16.48 -6.17
CA LYS A 15 -11.11 -15.33 -6.54
C LYS A 15 -10.81 -14.40 -5.37
N PHE A 16 -11.80 -14.11 -4.52
CA PHE A 16 -11.59 -13.27 -3.35
C PHE A 16 -10.78 -13.97 -2.26
N THR A 17 -10.98 -15.27 -2.05
CA THR A 17 -10.16 -16.06 -1.12
C THR A 17 -8.70 -16.07 -1.56
N GLU A 18 -8.45 -16.27 -2.85
CA GLU A 18 -7.11 -16.24 -3.43
C GLU A 18 -6.45 -14.86 -3.25
N LEU A 19 -7.13 -13.78 -3.65
CA LEU A 19 -6.62 -12.42 -3.48
C LEU A 19 -6.34 -12.12 -1.99
N LYS A 20 -7.22 -12.53 -1.09
CA LYS A 20 -7.02 -12.38 0.35
C LYS A 20 -5.76 -13.10 0.82
N SER A 21 -5.57 -14.36 0.43
CA SER A 21 -4.37 -15.13 0.77
C SER A 21 -3.09 -14.46 0.27
N GLN A 22 -3.12 -13.92 -0.94
CA GLN A 22 -1.97 -13.19 -1.51
C GLN A 22 -1.65 -11.91 -0.73
N LEU A 23 -2.67 -11.18 -0.28
CA LEU A 23 -2.49 -9.98 0.54
C LEU A 23 -1.96 -10.32 1.94
N GLU A 24 -2.44 -11.39 2.55
CA GLU A 24 -1.96 -11.88 3.85
C GLU A 24 -0.49 -12.32 3.76
N GLU A 25 -0.14 -13.12 2.75
CA GLU A 25 1.23 -13.56 2.49
C GLU A 25 2.17 -12.37 2.26
N LEU A 26 1.72 -11.36 1.49
CA LEU A 26 2.51 -10.15 1.26
C LEU A 26 2.81 -9.39 2.56
N GLU A 27 1.86 -9.32 3.48
CA GLU A 27 2.08 -8.66 4.77
C GLU A 27 3.00 -9.47 5.70
N VAL A 28 2.92 -10.79 5.66
CA VAL A 28 3.86 -11.70 6.35
C VAL A 28 5.27 -11.49 5.81
N GLN A 29 5.45 -11.42 4.48
CA GLN A 29 6.76 -11.18 3.86
C GLN A 29 7.35 -9.82 4.26
N LYS A 30 6.54 -8.75 4.30
CA LYS A 30 6.99 -7.45 4.82
C LYS A 30 7.48 -7.56 6.25
N CYS A 31 6.70 -8.20 7.12
CA CYS A 31 7.06 -8.39 8.53
C CYS A 31 8.37 -9.17 8.67
N MET A 32 8.54 -10.25 7.90
CA MET A 32 9.77 -11.05 7.89
C MET A 32 10.99 -10.22 7.43
N HIS A 33 10.88 -9.43 6.37
CA HIS A 33 11.97 -8.58 5.89
C HIS A 33 12.33 -7.47 6.87
N ILE A 34 11.34 -6.89 7.56
CA ILE A 34 11.57 -5.90 8.64
C ILE A 34 12.32 -6.56 9.80
N ALA A 35 11.86 -7.73 10.27
CA ALA A 35 12.51 -8.49 11.35
C ALA A 35 13.97 -8.85 11.00
N GLN A 36 14.23 -9.18 9.73
CA GLN A 36 15.57 -9.50 9.22
C GLN A 36 16.38 -8.26 8.80
N ARG A 37 15.85 -7.03 8.94
CA ARG A 37 16.46 -5.76 8.50
C ARG A 37 16.88 -5.74 7.02
N LYS A 38 16.18 -6.49 6.16
CA LYS A 38 16.45 -6.56 4.72
C LYS A 38 15.76 -5.43 3.97
N TRP A 39 16.26 -4.21 4.13
CA TRP A 39 15.65 -3.00 3.55
C TRP A 39 15.61 -2.98 2.02
N THR A 40 16.58 -3.62 1.35
CA THR A 40 16.61 -3.74 -0.11
C THR A 40 15.51 -4.67 -0.61
N ALA A 41 15.34 -5.84 0.01
CA ALA A 41 14.27 -6.77 -0.33
C ALA A 41 12.87 -6.18 -0.05
N LEU A 42 12.73 -5.38 1.00
CA LEU A 42 11.47 -4.69 1.31
C LEU A 42 11.04 -3.69 0.20
N LYS A 43 12.00 -3.09 -0.52
CA LYS A 43 11.70 -2.19 -1.65
C LYS A 43 11.19 -2.94 -2.89
N GLU A 44 11.56 -4.21 -3.05
CA GLU A 44 11.14 -5.07 -4.16
C GLU A 44 9.76 -5.70 -3.92
N ILE A 45 9.23 -5.64 -2.69
CA ILE A 45 7.89 -6.17 -2.39
C ILE A 45 6.84 -5.39 -3.20
N PRO A 46 5.93 -6.08 -3.92
CA PRO A 46 4.84 -5.45 -4.64
C PRO A 46 3.97 -4.58 -3.73
N ARG A 47 3.45 -3.49 -4.29
CA ARG A 47 2.43 -2.71 -3.59
C ARG A 47 1.12 -3.50 -3.52
N VAL A 48 0.36 -3.29 -2.45
CA VAL A 48 -0.96 -3.92 -2.26
C VAL A 48 -1.88 -3.61 -3.43
N GLU A 49 -1.85 -2.38 -3.92
CA GLU A 49 -2.61 -1.92 -5.06
C GLU A 49 -2.25 -2.70 -6.34
N ALA A 50 -0.97 -3.04 -6.54
CA ALA A 50 -0.53 -3.77 -7.73
C ALA A 50 -1.11 -5.19 -7.77
N LEU A 51 -1.20 -5.89 -6.62
CA LEU A 51 -1.83 -7.21 -6.53
C LEU A 51 -3.34 -7.14 -6.78
N ILE A 52 -4.00 -6.13 -6.22
CA ILE A 52 -5.43 -5.90 -6.42
C ILE A 52 -5.69 -5.62 -7.91
N PHE A 53 -5.00 -4.64 -8.51
CA PHE A 53 -5.15 -4.32 -9.93
C PHE A 53 -4.82 -5.50 -10.84
N GLY A 54 -3.75 -6.25 -10.55
CA GLY A 54 -3.41 -7.46 -11.30
C GLY A 54 -4.55 -8.48 -11.29
N SER A 55 -5.11 -8.76 -10.11
CA SER A 55 -6.21 -9.72 -9.94
C SER A 55 -7.48 -9.32 -10.69
N TRP A 56 -7.84 -8.03 -10.64
CA TRP A 56 -8.99 -7.51 -11.39
C TRP A 56 -8.74 -7.45 -12.89
N ASN A 57 -7.52 -7.16 -13.33
CA ASN A 57 -7.15 -7.12 -14.75
C ASN A 57 -7.18 -8.51 -15.40
N CYS A 58 -6.88 -9.58 -14.65
CA CYS A 58 -6.98 -10.96 -15.13
C CYS A 58 -8.42 -11.44 -15.42
N LEU A 59 -9.45 -10.71 -15.00
CA LEU A 59 -10.83 -11.05 -15.33
C LEU A 59 -11.11 -10.77 -16.82
N PRO A 60 -12.04 -11.51 -17.45
CA PRO A 60 -12.45 -11.24 -18.83
C PRO A 60 -12.96 -9.80 -19.05
N GLU A 61 -12.90 -9.32 -20.30
CA GLU A 61 -13.42 -8.00 -20.70
C GLU A 61 -14.92 -7.87 -20.51
N CYS A 62 -15.65 -8.98 -20.48
CA CYS A 62 -17.07 -8.99 -20.12
C CYS A 62 -17.33 -8.59 -18.65
N TYR A 63 -16.35 -8.10 -17.90
CA TYR A 63 -16.55 -7.47 -16.59
C TYR A 63 -16.03 -6.02 -16.54
N SER A 64 -15.94 -5.34 -17.70
CA SER A 64 -15.32 -4.01 -17.81
C SER A 64 -15.96 -2.95 -16.92
N GLU A 65 -17.29 -2.96 -16.80
CA GLU A 65 -18.03 -1.97 -16.00
C GLU A 65 -17.91 -2.28 -14.50
N GLU A 66 -17.92 -3.54 -14.12
CA GLU A 66 -17.68 -4.00 -12.75
C GLU A 66 -16.27 -3.64 -12.29
N LYS A 67 -15.26 -3.78 -13.17
CA LYS A 67 -13.88 -3.35 -12.89
C LYS A 67 -13.81 -1.85 -12.62
N LYS A 68 -14.45 -1.03 -13.47
CA LYS A 68 -14.50 0.43 -13.29
C LYS A 68 -15.14 0.80 -11.96
N LEU A 69 -16.26 0.17 -11.61
CA LEU A 69 -16.94 0.39 -10.35
C LEU A 69 -16.07 -0.04 -9.15
N ALA A 70 -15.47 -1.22 -9.21
CA ALA A 70 -14.58 -1.73 -8.17
C ALA A 70 -13.38 -0.79 -7.95
N TYR A 71 -12.77 -0.30 -9.03
CA TYR A 71 -11.68 0.68 -8.95
C TYR A 71 -12.13 2.02 -8.37
N GLY A 72 -13.33 2.48 -8.71
CA GLY A 72 -13.93 3.67 -8.10
C GLY A 72 -14.11 3.52 -6.58
N VAL A 73 -14.69 2.39 -6.13
CA VAL A 73 -14.88 2.09 -4.71
C VAL A 73 -13.54 1.95 -3.98
N LEU A 74 -12.56 1.29 -4.59
CA LEU A 74 -11.21 1.15 -4.03
C LEU A 74 -10.51 2.50 -3.86
N MET A 75 -10.68 3.45 -4.78
CA MET A 75 -10.12 4.81 -4.61
C MET A 75 -10.76 5.55 -3.43
N ILE A 76 -12.08 5.41 -3.25
CA ILE A 76 -12.80 6.06 -2.15
C ILE A 76 -12.38 5.49 -0.79
N ILE A 77 -12.15 4.18 -0.69
CA ILE A 77 -11.74 3.53 0.57
C ILE A 77 -10.22 3.68 0.81
N GLY A 78 -9.41 3.62 -0.26
CA GLY A 78 -7.95 3.66 -0.16
C GLY A 78 -7.37 5.03 0.18
N SER A 79 -8.05 6.11 -0.21
CA SER A 79 -7.58 7.47 0.08
C SER A 79 -7.65 7.84 1.58
N PRO A 80 -8.73 7.56 2.33
CA PRO A 80 -8.75 7.71 3.79
C PRO A 80 -7.67 6.87 4.49
N TYR A 81 -7.51 5.60 4.12
CA TYR A 81 -6.49 4.72 4.71
C TYR A 81 -5.07 5.28 4.53
N SER A 82 -4.75 5.77 3.33
CA SER A 82 -3.46 6.38 3.03
C SER A 82 -3.21 7.63 3.88
N CYS A 83 -4.23 8.46 4.06
CA CYS A 83 -4.18 9.64 4.93
C CYS A 83 -3.95 9.26 6.39
N GLU A 84 -4.68 8.27 6.92
CA GLU A 84 -4.50 7.79 8.29
C GLU A 84 -3.10 7.22 8.52
N GLN A 85 -2.59 6.45 7.57
CA GLN A 85 -1.23 5.93 7.63
C GLN A 85 -0.20 7.08 7.64
N ALA A 86 -0.37 8.11 6.80
CA ALA A 86 0.47 9.30 6.80
C ALA A 86 0.44 10.04 8.14
N PHE A 87 -0.76 10.24 8.73
CA PHE A 87 -0.90 10.85 10.06
C PHE A 87 -0.25 10.02 11.17
N SER A 88 -0.37 8.69 11.11
CA SER A 88 0.30 7.78 12.05
C SER A 88 1.84 7.94 11.96
N CYS A 89 2.37 8.04 10.74
CA CYS A 89 3.80 8.30 10.52
C CYS A 89 4.23 9.64 11.13
N ILE A 90 3.46 10.70 10.90
CA ILE A 90 3.73 12.02 11.47
C ILE A 90 3.70 11.95 13.00
N LYS A 91 2.77 11.20 13.60
CA LYS A 91 2.67 11.03 15.07
C LYS A 91 3.90 10.32 15.66
N ILE A 92 4.44 9.32 14.98
CA ILE A 92 5.71 8.65 15.36
C ILE A 92 6.87 9.63 15.27
N ILE A 93 6.94 10.42 14.19
CA ILE A 93 8.00 11.42 13.98
C ILE A 93 7.92 12.54 15.05
N LYS A 94 6.71 13.01 15.40
CA LYS A 94 6.42 14.03 16.43
C LYS A 94 6.40 13.52 17.87
N SER A 95 6.98 12.34 18.18
CA SER A 95 6.95 11.81 19.55
C SER A 95 7.42 12.84 20.59
N LYS A 96 6.93 12.72 21.83
CA LYS A 96 7.15 13.68 22.94
C LYS A 96 8.63 13.98 23.24
N VAL A 97 9.54 13.13 22.76
CA VAL A 97 11.00 13.22 22.95
C VAL A 97 11.69 14.09 21.88
N ARG A 98 11.01 14.43 20.76
CA ARG A 98 11.52 15.31 19.69
C ARG A 98 10.80 16.66 19.70
N SER A 99 11.24 17.58 20.54
CA SER A 99 10.67 18.92 20.68
C SER A 99 11.08 19.93 19.58
N GLN A 100 12.03 19.58 18.70
CA GLN A 100 12.64 20.52 17.73
C GLN A 100 12.19 20.37 16.26
N LEU A 101 11.28 19.44 15.94
CA LEU A 101 10.85 19.25 14.55
C LEU A 101 9.82 20.31 14.12
N THR A 102 10.16 21.11 13.11
CA THR A 102 9.24 22.05 12.46
C THR A 102 8.33 21.35 11.45
N ASN A 103 7.30 22.05 10.95
CA ASN A 103 6.44 21.53 9.89
C ASN A 103 7.23 21.19 8.61
N GLU A 104 8.28 21.95 8.29
CA GLU A 104 9.15 21.70 7.13
C GLU A 104 9.94 20.39 7.30
N ASN A 105 10.37 20.07 8.53
CA ASN A 105 11.02 18.79 8.82
C ASN A 105 10.05 17.62 8.66
N LEU A 106 8.78 17.80 9.03
CA LEU A 106 7.73 16.79 8.88
C LEU A 106 7.39 16.54 7.42
N GLU A 107 7.24 17.60 6.64
CA GLU A 107 7.02 17.52 5.20
C GLU A 107 8.18 16.80 4.51
N SER A 108 9.41 17.18 4.84
CA SER A 108 10.62 16.53 4.32
C SER A 108 10.68 15.04 4.70
N GLY A 109 10.36 14.70 5.95
CA GLY A 109 10.31 13.31 6.42
C GLY A 109 9.22 12.50 5.73
N LEU A 110 8.05 13.09 5.51
CA LEU A 110 6.96 12.45 4.77
C LEU A 110 7.37 12.20 3.32
N LYS A 111 7.99 13.18 2.66
CA LYS A 111 8.48 13.10 1.28
C LYS A 111 9.55 12.02 1.11
N ILE A 112 10.49 11.90 2.05
CA ILE A 112 11.48 10.80 2.06
C ILE A 112 10.80 9.43 2.19
N LYS A 113 9.71 9.34 2.97
CA LYS A 113 8.99 8.08 3.18
C LYS A 113 8.07 7.68 2.02
N THR A 114 7.47 8.64 1.33
CA THR A 114 6.46 8.39 0.28
C THR A 114 7.03 8.39 -1.13
N THR A 115 8.23 8.95 -1.34
CA THR A 115 8.87 9.01 -2.66
C THR A 115 10.05 8.04 -2.77
N SER A 116 10.54 7.82 -3.99
CA SER A 116 11.76 7.04 -4.25
C SER A 116 13.05 7.83 -3.97
N TYR A 117 12.95 9.04 -3.42
CA TYR A 117 14.10 9.88 -3.10
C TYR A 117 14.98 9.21 -2.03
N ASN A 118 16.24 8.97 -2.38
CA ASN A 118 17.23 8.38 -1.49
C ASN A 118 18.25 9.45 -1.07
N PRO A 119 18.14 10.05 0.12
CA PRO A 119 19.05 11.10 0.54
C PRO A 119 20.48 10.58 0.71
N ASP A 120 21.46 11.39 0.30
CA ASP A 120 22.88 11.10 0.49
C ASP A 120 23.28 11.36 1.95
N LEU A 121 23.16 10.31 2.77
CA LEU A 121 23.44 10.38 4.21
C LEU A 121 24.90 10.72 4.52
N ILE A 122 25.83 10.41 3.60
CA ILE A 122 27.26 10.68 3.79
C ILE A 122 27.54 12.18 3.74
N LYS A 123 26.82 12.93 2.90
CA LYS A 123 26.91 14.39 2.86
C LYS A 123 26.29 15.05 4.08
N LEU A 124 25.22 14.47 4.63
CA LEU A 124 24.52 15.01 5.80
C LEU A 124 25.28 14.79 7.11
N GLN A 125 26.12 13.76 7.20
CA GLN A 125 26.90 13.45 8.40
C GLN A 125 28.12 14.37 8.59
N LYS A 126 28.49 15.15 7.56
CA LYS A 126 29.65 16.07 7.57
C LYS A 126 29.28 17.54 7.73
N ALA A 127 27.99 17.87 7.86
CA ALA A 127 27.46 19.20 8.16
C ALA A 127 27.11 19.31 9.64
#